data_AF-A0A521UNM4-F1
#
_entry.id   AF-A0A521UNM4-F1
#
_cell.length_a   1.000
_cell.length_b   1.000
_cell.length_c   1.000
_cell.angle_alpha   90.00
_cell.angle_beta   90.00
_cell.angle_gamma   90.00
#
_symmetry.space_group_name_H-M   'P 1'
#
loop_
_entity.id
_entity.type
_entity.pdbx_description
1 polymer ?
#
loop_
_entity_poly.entity_id
_entity_poly.type
_entity_poly.pdbx_seq_one_letter_code
_entity_poly.pdbx_strand_id
1 'polypeptide(L)'
;MKSVGISVAIGSHEIAGGDEIIVDLEGSPKPNDVVVVLMGGDEVEVKRLVRKTNGSWILCCENPRYPESEVEGTRVLGVVIRVSRDV
;
A
#
# COMPACT_ATOMS: atom_id res chain seq x y z
N MET A 1 18.66 -4.13 -7.52
CA MET A 1 17.25 -4.01 -7.08
C MET A 1 16.60 -5.37 -7.22
N LYS A 2 16.01 -5.91 -6.14
CA LYS A 2 15.17 -7.12 -6.23
C LYS A 2 13.74 -6.64 -6.44
N SER A 3 13.13 -7.00 -7.57
CA SER A 3 11.70 -6.83 -7.81
C SER A 3 10.96 -8.06 -7.27
N VAL A 4 9.87 -7.83 -6.55
CA VAL A 4 8.93 -8.88 -6.13
C VAL A 4 7.62 -8.55 -6.83
N GLY A 5 7.15 -9.45 -7.70
CA GLY A 5 5.81 -9.35 -8.28
C GLY A 5 4.78 -9.63 -7.19
N ILE A 6 4.12 -8.59 -6.70
CA ILE A 6 3.02 -8.71 -5.75
C ILE A 6 1.75 -8.52 -6.57
N SER A 7 0.88 -9.51 -6.61
CA SER A 7 -0.46 -9.36 -7.19
C SER A 7 -1.30 -8.59 -6.18
N VAL A 8 -1.72 -7.39 -6.54
CA VAL A 8 -2.35 -6.49 -5.59
C VAL A 8 -3.81 -6.24 -5.89
N ALA A 9 -4.68 -6.53 -4.91
CA ALA A 9 -6.03 -6.02 -4.89
C ALA A 9 -6.03 -4.57 -4.39
N ILE A 10 -5.66 -3.61 -5.24
CA ILE A 10 -5.79 -2.19 -4.88
C ILE A 10 -7.09 -1.65 -5.44
N GLY A 11 -7.85 -1.06 -4.53
CA GLY A 11 -8.84 -0.07 -4.88
C GLY A 11 -8.23 1.31 -4.97
N SER A 12 -7.29 1.59 -5.86
CA SER A 12 -6.82 2.96 -6.11
C SER A 12 -6.97 3.26 -7.60
N HIS A 13 -7.38 4.47 -7.96
CA HIS A 13 -7.55 4.85 -9.38
C HIS A 13 -6.24 4.69 -10.19
N GLU A 14 -5.09 4.67 -9.51
CA GLU A 14 -3.76 4.65 -10.10
C GLU A 14 -3.19 3.24 -10.30
N ILE A 15 -3.75 2.21 -9.65
CA ILE A 15 -3.21 0.85 -9.68
C ILE A 15 -4.35 -0.16 -9.85
N ALA A 16 -4.23 -1.01 -10.87
CA ALA A 16 -5.19 -2.03 -11.25
C ALA A 16 -4.58 -3.43 -11.14
N GLY A 17 -5.44 -4.45 -11.11
CA GLY A 17 -5.00 -5.84 -11.17
C GLY A 17 -4.21 -6.10 -12.46
N GLY A 18 -3.02 -6.70 -12.32
CA GLY A 18 -2.08 -6.91 -13.42
C GLY A 18 -0.95 -5.88 -13.49
N ASP A 19 -1.02 -4.79 -12.72
CA ASP A 19 0.08 -3.84 -12.62
C ASP A 19 1.24 -4.41 -11.82
N GLU A 20 2.45 -4.05 -12.23
CA GLU A 20 3.67 -4.28 -11.45
C GLU A 20 4.02 -3.02 -10.65
N ILE A 21 4.51 -3.20 -9.43
CA ILE A 21 4.94 -2.10 -8.56
C ILE A 21 6.41 -2.24 -8.19
N ILE A 22 7.10 -1.10 -8.13
CA ILE A 22 8.45 -1.01 -7.56
C ILE A 22 8.33 -0.38 -6.18
N VAL A 23 8.91 -1.06 -5.20
CA VAL A 23 8.84 -0.70 -3.78
C VAL A 23 10.22 -0.37 -3.27
N ASP A 24 10.35 0.78 -2.62
CA ASP A 24 11.49 1.13 -1.79
C ASP A 24 11.26 0.58 -0.36
N LEU A 25 12.06 -0.42 0.01
CA LEU A 25 11.98 -1.09 1.31
C LEU A 25 12.66 -0.31 2.45
N GLU A 26 13.52 0.66 2.10
CA GLU A 26 14.22 1.51 3.08
C GLU A 26 13.56 2.89 3.20
N GLY A 27 12.65 3.20 2.27
CA GLY A 27 11.88 4.43 2.25
C GLY A 27 11.04 4.62 3.52
N SER A 28 11.14 5.80 4.13
CA SER A 28 10.31 6.19 5.27
C SER A 28 8.93 6.65 4.78
N PRO A 29 7.82 5.98 5.17
CA PRO A 29 6.48 6.35 4.73
C PRO A 29 6.05 7.74 5.19
N LYS A 30 5.39 8.48 4.30
CA LYS A 30 4.82 9.81 4.54
C LYS A 30 3.30 9.81 4.34
N PRO A 31 2.59 10.83 4.84
CA PRO A 31 1.16 10.96 4.57
C PRO A 31 0.88 10.99 3.07
N ASN A 32 -0.11 10.20 2.67
CA ASN A 32 -0.57 9.93 1.30
C ASN A 32 0.31 9.02 0.44
N ASP A 33 1.43 8.51 0.96
CA ASP A 33 2.21 7.49 0.27
C ASP A 33 1.38 6.22 0.07
N VAL A 34 1.62 5.54 -1.05
CA VAL A 34 1.13 4.19 -1.27
C VAL A 34 2.16 3.24 -0.69
N VAL A 35 1.73 2.37 0.23
CA VAL A 35 2.62 1.48 0.99
C VAL A 35 2.23 0.03 0.81
N VAL A 36 3.22 -0.84 0.81
CA VAL A 36 3.02 -2.29 0.92
C VAL A 36 3.02 -2.66 2.39
N VAL A 37 2.00 -3.39 2.83
CA VAL A 37 1.81 -3.79 4.23
C VAL A 37 1.64 -5.29 4.33
N LEU A 38 2.20 -5.88 5.38
CA LEU A 38 1.89 -7.23 5.82
C LEU A 38 0.82 -7.15 6.90
N MET A 39 -0.35 -7.70 6.62
CA MET A 39 -1.52 -7.82 7.50
C MET A 39 -1.64 -9.27 7.96
N GLY A 40 -2.03 -9.51 9.21
CA GLY A 40 -2.26 -10.87 9.73
C GLY A 40 -1.02 -11.78 9.85
N GLY A 41 0.14 -11.34 9.36
CA GLY A 41 1.41 -12.08 9.40
C GLY A 41 1.77 -12.80 8.09
N ASP A 42 0.82 -12.96 7.17
CA ASP A 42 0.99 -13.70 5.91
C ASP A 42 0.35 -13.02 4.69
N GLU A 43 -0.58 -12.07 4.89
CA GLU A 43 -1.26 -11.38 3.81
C GLU A 43 -0.54 -10.07 3.44
N VAL A 44 -0.20 -9.91 2.15
CA VAL A 44 0.42 -8.68 1.65
C VAL A 44 -0.61 -7.87 0.90
N GLU A 45 -0.83 -6.64 1.36
CA GLU A 45 -1.74 -5.68 0.76
C GLU A 45 -1.02 -4.39 0.39
N VAL A 46 -1.63 -3.59 -0.48
CA VAL A 46 -1.17 -2.23 -0.76
C VAL A 46 -2.29 -1.26 -0.48
N LYS A 47 -1.94 -0.22 0.28
CA LYS A 47 -2.89 0.74 0.82
C LYS A 47 -2.29 2.13 0.73
N ARG A 48 -3.14 3.15 0.78
CA ARG A 48 -2.69 4.53 0.98
C ARG A 48 -2.56 4.81 2.47
N LEU A 49 -1.40 5.29 2.89
CA LEU A 49 -1.15 5.69 4.27
C LEU A 49 -1.71 7.08 4.51
N VAL A 50 -2.73 7.20 5.35
CA VAL A 50 -3.38 8.49 5.65
C VAL A 50 -3.15 8.85 7.10
N ARG A 51 -2.83 10.13 7.35
CA ARG A 51 -2.71 10.68 8.70
C ARG A 51 -3.96 11.46 9.05
N LYS A 52 -4.70 11.01 10.07
CA LYS A 52 -5.89 11.70 10.57
C LYS A 52 -5.53 13.00 11.28
N THR A 53 -6.52 13.89 11.43
CA THR A 53 -6.37 15.18 12.12
C THR A 53 -5.99 15.04 13.60
N ASN A 54 -6.36 13.93 14.24
CA ASN A 54 -5.94 13.58 15.60
C ASN A 54 -4.51 13.00 15.68
N GLY A 55 -3.80 12.94 14.55
CA GLY A 55 -2.42 12.46 14.45
C GLY A 55 -2.26 10.95 14.27
N SER A 56 -3.35 10.16 14.32
CA SER A 56 -3.28 8.71 14.11
C SER A 56 -3.06 8.36 12.63
N TRP A 57 -2.45 7.20 12.39
CA TRP A 57 -2.25 6.66 11.06
C TRP A 57 -3.31 5.61 10.75
N ILE A 58 -3.82 5.64 9.53
CA ILE A 58 -4.74 4.64 8.99
C ILE A 58 -4.31 4.21 7.58
N LEU A 59 -4.80 3.06 7.16
CA LEU A 59 -4.67 2.52 5.82
C LEU A 59 -6.00 2.66 5.09
N CYS A 60 -6.01 3.41 4.00
CA CYS A 60 -7.18 3.58 3.15
C CYS A 60 -7.05 2.79 1.85
N CYS A 61 -8.16 2.23 1.41
CA CYS A 61 -8.41 1.97 0.00
C CYS A 61 -9.22 3.14 -0.58
N GLU A 62 -8.94 3.54 -1.82
CA GLU A 62 -9.79 4.49 -2.54
C GLU A 62 -11.06 3.81 -3.08
N ASN A 63 -11.13 2.47 -3.09
CA ASN A 63 -12.34 1.71 -3.38
C ASN A 63 -13.23 1.70 -2.14
N PRO A 64 -14.40 2.36 -2.18
CA PRO A 64 -15.30 2.48 -1.03
C PRO A 64 -15.86 1.15 -0.52
N ARG A 65 -15.73 0.06 -1.30
CA ARG A 65 -16.14 -1.28 -0.89
C ARG A 65 -15.20 -1.90 0.16
N TYR A 66 -14.01 -1.34 0.34
CA TYR A 66 -13.03 -1.81 1.31
C TYR A 66 -12.87 -0.77 2.42
N PRO A 67 -13.29 -1.08 3.67
CA PRO A 67 -13.24 -0.12 4.76
C PRO A 67 -11.80 0.25 5.15
N GLU A 68 -11.66 1.42 5.78
CA GLU A 68 -10.41 1.84 6.40
C GLU A 68 -9.94 0.78 7.42
N SER A 69 -8.64 0.55 7.48
CA SER A 69 -8.02 -0.30 8.49
C SER A 69 -7.06 0.52 9.33
N GLU A 70 -7.03 0.28 10.65
CA GLU A 70 -6.01 0.87 11.51
C GLU A 70 -4.65 0.24 11.20
N VAL A 71 -3.57 1.00 11.43
CA VAL A 71 -2.19 0.50 11.21
C VAL A 71 -1.77 -0.48 12.33
N GLU A 72 -2.53 -0.59 13.41
CA GLU A 72 -2.20 -1.47 14.53
C GLU A 72 -2.14 -2.95 14.10
N GLY A 73 -1.07 -3.65 14.48
CA GLY A 73 -0.83 -5.04 14.09
C GLY A 73 -0.37 -5.22 12.63
N THR A 74 -0.20 -4.14 11.87
CA THR A 74 0.32 -4.19 10.49
C THR A 74 1.81 -3.88 10.47
N ARG A 75 2.53 -4.48 9.53
CA ARG A 75 3.93 -4.16 9.25
C ARG A 75 4.05 -3.52 7.89
N VAL A 76 4.45 -2.24 7.85
CA VAL A 76 4.83 -1.60 6.59
C VAL A 76 6.13 -2.22 6.09
N LEU A 77 6.09 -2.75 4.87
CA LEU A 77 7.24 -3.37 4.21
C LEU A 77 8.05 -2.35 3.40
N GLY A 78 7.39 -1.34 2.84
CA GLY A 78 8.03 -0.30 2.05
C GLY A 78 7.04 0.62 1.35
N VAL A 79 7.58 1.61 0.64
CA VAL A 79 6.84 2.64 -0.09
C VAL A 79 6.86 2.34 -1.58
N VAL A 80 5.70 2.40 -2.24
CA VAL A 80 5.61 2.27 -3.69
C VAL A 80 6.16 3.54 -4.34
N ILE A 81 7.19 3.38 -5.17
CA ILE A 81 7.85 4.50 -5.87
C ILE A 81 7.55 4.53 -7.36
N ARG A 82 7.03 3.44 -7.92
CA ARG A 82 6.63 3.35 -9.32
C ARG A 82 5.59 2.27 -9.55
N VAL A 83 4.72 2.51 -10.52
CA VAL A 83 3.77 1.55 -11.10
C VAL A 83 4.15 1.34 -12.56
N SER A 84 4.14 0.10 -13.04
CA SER A 84 4.38 -0.29 -14.42
C SER A 84 3.21 -1.13 -14.92
N ARG A 85 2.79 -0.88 -16.14
CA ARG A 85 1.70 -1.60 -16.80
C ARG A 85 2.15 -1.95 -18.21
N ASP A 86 2.17 -3.24 -18.52
CA ASP A 86 2.31 -3.68 -19.90
C ASP A 86 0.97 -3.45 -20.62
N VAL A 87 1.03 -2.68 -21.71
CA VAL A 87 -0.11 -2.30 -22.56
C VAL A 87 -0.10 -3.05 -23.88
#